data_AF-A0A7X7S5B1-F1
#
_entry.id   AF-A0A7X7S5B1-F1
#
_cell.length_a   1.000
_cell.length_b   1.000
_cell.length_c   1.000
_cell.angle_alpha   90.00
_cell.angle_beta   90.00
_cell.angle_gamma   90.00
#
_symmetry.space_group_name_H-M   'P 1'
#
loop_
_entity.id
_entity.type
_entity.pdbx_description
1 polymer ?
#
loop_
_entity_poly.entity_id
_entity_poly.type
_entity_poly.pdbx_seq_one_letter_code
_entity_poly.pdbx_strand_id
1 'polypeptide(L)'
;MADTPWLDLPASHPFGPHHLPYGVFGPGDHPAGDASRRVGVRIGDQVLDLGAAAADAGVDWAPAVAGPTLNPLLAAGPATWASVRAWLAALLTDPARAGEVRPHLDALPDVTLHLPVAVADYVDFYASEHHATNVGRIFRPDGAPLTPNWKHLPIGYHGR
;
A
#
# COMPACT_ATOMS: atom_id res chain seq x y z
N MET A 1 4.39 15.52 20.10
CA MET A 1 5.18 14.37 20.62
C MET A 1 5.08 13.29 19.55
N ALA A 2 6.16 12.58 19.24
CA ALA A 2 6.07 11.48 18.27
C ALA A 2 5.18 10.40 18.88
N ASP A 3 4.11 10.02 18.17
CA ASP A 3 3.20 8.96 18.60
C ASP A 3 3.94 7.63 18.46
N THR A 4 4.68 7.25 19.49
CA THR A 4 5.40 5.97 19.56
C THR A 4 4.37 4.84 19.56
N PRO A 5 4.50 3.84 18.66
CA PRO A 5 3.60 2.71 18.72
C PRO A 5 3.81 1.95 20.04
N TRP A 6 2.80 1.26 20.54
CA TRP A 6 2.99 0.37 21.70
C TRP A 6 3.77 -0.91 21.35
N LEU A 7 4.06 -1.10 20.06
CA LEU A 7 5.03 -2.07 19.57
C LEU A 7 6.44 -1.57 19.86
N ASP A 8 7.32 -2.45 20.33
CA ASP A 8 8.73 -2.13 20.59
C ASP A 8 9.48 -1.91 19.26
N LEU A 9 9.27 -0.74 18.67
CA LEU A 9 9.80 -0.35 17.37
C LEU A 9 10.69 0.90 17.50
N PRO A 10 11.90 0.87 16.93
CA PRO A 10 12.72 2.06 16.85
C PRO A 10 11.98 3.19 16.12
N ALA A 11 12.12 4.43 16.58
CA ALA A 11 11.52 5.59 15.92
C ALA A 11 12.00 5.78 14.46
N SER A 12 13.18 5.25 14.12
CA SER A 12 13.76 5.24 12.77
C SER A 12 13.25 4.10 11.88
N HIS A 13 12.42 3.19 12.41
CA HIS A 13 11.93 2.07 11.63
C HIS A 13 11.07 2.58 10.45
N PRO A 14 11.34 2.17 9.21
CA PRO A 14 10.68 2.72 8.02
C PRO A 14 9.18 2.42 7.98
N PHE A 15 8.73 1.40 8.72
CA PHE A 15 7.32 1.01 8.83
C PHE A 15 6.78 1.26 10.24
N GLY A 16 6.94 2.49 10.75
CA GLY A 16 6.28 2.92 11.98
C GLY A 16 4.83 3.40 11.77
N PRO A 17 4.16 3.91 12.82
CA PRO A 17 2.77 4.38 12.75
C PRO A 17 2.56 5.58 11.81
N HIS A 18 3.62 6.21 11.32
CA HIS A 18 3.57 7.28 10.33
C HIS A 18 3.50 6.79 8.87
N HIS A 19 3.92 5.55 8.58
CA HIS A 19 3.95 5.03 7.21
C HIS A 19 2.71 4.19 6.88
N LEU A 20 2.48 3.09 7.62
CA LEU A 20 1.33 2.18 7.48
C LEU A 20 0.90 1.87 6.02
N PRO A 21 1.78 1.33 5.16
CA PRO A 21 1.40 0.98 3.81
C PRO A 21 0.46 -0.23 3.80
N TYR A 22 -0.47 -0.23 2.85
CA TYR A 22 -1.45 -1.28 2.63
C TYR A 22 -0.92 -2.30 1.62
N GLY A 23 -1.25 -3.57 1.84
CA GLY A 23 -0.93 -4.66 0.92
C GLY A 23 -1.97 -5.76 0.97
N VAL A 24 -1.75 -6.78 0.14
CA VAL A 24 -2.50 -8.04 0.22
C VAL A 24 -1.53 -9.13 0.61
N PHE A 25 -1.93 -9.96 1.57
CA PHE A 25 -1.12 -11.07 2.06
C PHE A 25 -1.98 -12.30 2.33
N GLY A 26 -1.33 -13.44 2.51
CA GLY A 26 -1.93 -14.68 2.98
C GLY A 26 -0.90 -15.51 3.78
N PRO A 27 -1.30 -16.66 4.34
CA PRO A 27 -0.39 -17.52 5.09
C PRO A 27 0.84 -17.92 4.26
N GLY A 28 2.01 -17.95 4.90
CA GLY A 28 3.21 -18.60 4.39
C GLY A 28 2.95 -20.09 4.22
N ASP A 29 3.43 -20.67 3.13
CA ASP A 29 3.31 -22.10 2.80
C ASP A 29 1.99 -22.50 2.15
N HIS A 30 1.69 -21.92 0.98
CA HIS A 30 1.06 -22.55 -0.21
C HIS A 30 0.69 -21.43 -1.20
N PRO A 31 0.44 -21.72 -2.50
CA PRO A 31 -0.27 -20.77 -3.34
C PRO A 31 -1.67 -20.59 -2.76
N ALA A 32 -1.79 -19.62 -1.86
CA ALA A 32 -3.03 -19.12 -1.31
C ALA A 32 -4.03 -18.96 -2.46
N GLY A 33 -5.00 -19.89 -2.53
CA GLY A 33 -6.19 -19.69 -3.34
C GLY A 33 -6.82 -18.36 -2.93
N ASP A 34 -7.55 -17.72 -3.84
CA ASP A 34 -8.06 -16.36 -3.67
C ASP A 34 -8.78 -16.13 -2.32
N ALA A 35 -9.42 -17.18 -1.79
CA ALA A 35 -10.12 -17.21 -0.51
C ALA A 35 -9.26 -16.97 0.75
N SER A 36 -7.93 -17.04 0.65
CA SER A 36 -7.03 -16.85 1.80
C SER A 36 -6.28 -15.52 1.80
N ARG A 37 -6.47 -14.71 0.75
CA ARG A 37 -5.86 -13.38 0.61
C ARG A 37 -6.65 -12.33 1.36
N ARG A 38 -5.93 -11.43 2.00
CA ARG A 38 -6.49 -10.45 2.95
C ARG A 38 -5.80 -9.12 2.77
N VAL A 39 -6.54 -8.03 2.95
CA VAL A 39 -5.95 -6.70 3.06
C VAL A 39 -5.23 -6.59 4.40
N GLY A 40 -3.98 -6.15 4.36
CA GLY A 40 -3.16 -5.94 5.54
C GLY A 40 -2.43 -4.61 5.56
N VAL A 41 -1.95 -4.24 6.74
CA VAL A 41 -1.14 -3.03 6.97
C VAL A 41 0.19 -3.43 7.57
N ARG A 42 1.28 -2.94 6.97
CA ARG A 42 2.63 -3.19 7.49
C ARG A 42 2.91 -2.31 8.71
N ILE A 43 3.34 -2.92 9.81
CA ILE A 43 3.84 -2.23 11.00
C ILE A 43 5.03 -3.00 11.58
N GLY A 44 6.19 -2.36 11.64
CA GLY A 44 7.40 -3.03 12.13
C GLY A 44 7.76 -4.26 11.29
N ASP A 45 7.99 -5.37 11.99
CA ASP A 45 8.19 -6.70 11.41
C ASP A 45 6.92 -7.56 11.32
N GLN A 46 5.75 -6.93 11.43
CA GLN A 46 4.46 -7.61 11.42
C GLN A 46 3.54 -7.05 10.32
N VAL A 47 2.47 -7.80 10.04
CA VAL A 47 1.37 -7.38 9.19
C VAL A 47 0.09 -7.49 10.01
N LEU A 48 -0.67 -6.40 10.09
CA LEU A 48 -2.00 -6.40 10.69
C LEU A 48 -3.01 -6.86 9.64
N ASP A 49 -3.77 -7.92 9.93
CA ASP A 49 -4.98 -8.29 9.19
C ASP A 49 -6.05 -7.19 9.41
N LEU A 50 -6.12 -6.25 8.47
CA LEU A 50 -7.00 -5.10 8.56
C LEU A 50 -8.46 -5.51 8.44
N GLY A 51 -8.75 -6.52 7.62
CA GLY A 51 -10.10 -7.04 7.44
C GLY A 51 -10.66 -7.64 8.73
N ALA A 52 -9.88 -8.52 9.37
CA ALA A 52 -10.26 -9.15 10.62
C ALA A 52 -10.40 -8.13 11.77
N ALA A 53 -9.41 -7.25 11.95
CA ALA A 53 -9.44 -6.25 13.01
C ALA A 53 -10.59 -5.24 12.85
N ALA A 54 -10.91 -4.85 11.61
CA ALA A 54 -12.04 -3.96 11.33
C ALA A 54 -13.39 -4.65 11.60
N ALA A 55 -13.52 -5.93 11.25
CA ALA A 55 -14.73 -6.70 11.51
C ALA A 55 -14.99 -6.85 13.01
N ASP A 56 -13.97 -7.21 13.79
CA ASP A 56 -14.08 -7.36 15.24
C ASP A 56 -14.39 -6.04 15.96
N ALA A 57 -13.84 -4.93 15.45
CA ALA A 57 -14.14 -3.59 15.95
C ALA A 57 -15.52 -3.05 15.51
N GLY A 58 -16.20 -3.71 14.57
CA GLY A 58 -17.52 -3.31 14.08
C GLY A 58 -17.55 -1.95 13.37
N VAL A 59 -16.46 -1.58 12.66
CA VAL A 59 -16.40 -0.30 11.94
C VAL A 59 -17.19 -0.36 10.62
N ASP A 60 -17.91 0.71 10.30
CA ASP A 60 -18.83 0.75 9.14
C ASP A 60 -18.14 0.49 7.79
N TRP A 61 -16.85 0.82 7.68
CA TRP A 61 -16.06 0.62 6.45
C TRP A 61 -15.40 -0.77 6.36
N ALA A 62 -15.59 -1.66 7.33
CA ALA A 62 -15.00 -3.00 7.32
C ALA A 62 -15.23 -3.79 6.01
N PRO A 63 -16.41 -3.71 5.33
CA PRO A 63 -16.61 -4.38 4.05
C PRO A 63 -15.62 -3.95 2.94
N ALA A 64 -15.06 -2.74 3.02
CA ALA A 64 -14.12 -2.23 2.01
C ALA A 64 -12.73 -2.88 2.09
N VAL A 65 -12.42 -3.57 3.19
CA VAL A 65 -11.11 -4.21 3.44
C VAL A 65 -11.22 -5.72 3.66
N ALA A 66 -12.43 -6.29 3.54
CA ALA A 66 -12.69 -7.72 3.77
C ALA A 66 -12.30 -8.62 2.58
N GLY A 67 -11.97 -8.03 1.43
CA GLY A 67 -11.71 -8.76 0.19
C GLY A 67 -10.24 -9.10 -0.06
N PRO A 68 -9.95 -9.81 -1.17
CA PRO A 68 -8.60 -10.24 -1.53
C PRO A 68 -7.79 -9.17 -2.28
N THR A 69 -8.30 -7.94 -2.40
CA THR A 69 -7.66 -6.81 -3.10
C THR A 69 -7.98 -5.49 -2.40
N LEU A 70 -7.16 -4.46 -2.64
CA LEU A 70 -7.41 -3.10 -2.21
C LEU A 70 -8.49 -2.38 -3.04
N ASN A 71 -8.98 -2.97 -4.14
CA ASN A 71 -9.91 -2.30 -5.05
C ASN A 71 -11.17 -1.74 -4.35
N PRO A 72 -11.86 -2.46 -3.44
CA PRO A 72 -13.02 -1.90 -2.75
C PRO A 72 -12.66 -0.72 -1.84
N LEU A 73 -11.54 -0.76 -1.13
CA LEU A 73 -11.03 0.37 -0.34
C LEU A 73 -10.73 1.57 -1.25
N LEU A 74 -10.03 1.36 -2.37
CA LEU A 74 -9.72 2.43 -3.32
C LEU A 74 -10.99 3.02 -3.95
N ALA A 75 -12.01 2.21 -4.21
CA ALA A 75 -13.30 2.69 -4.73
C ALA A 75 -14.10 3.51 -3.70
N ALA A 76 -13.91 3.27 -2.40
CA ALA A 76 -14.62 4.00 -1.33
C ALA A 76 -14.20 5.47 -1.20
N GLY A 77 -13.01 5.82 -1.70
CA GLY A 77 -12.55 7.20 -1.83
C GLY A 77 -11.98 7.83 -0.54
N PRO A 78 -11.55 9.11 -0.64
CA PRO A 78 -10.65 9.74 0.35
C PRO A 78 -11.21 9.85 1.77
N ALA A 79 -12.53 10.00 1.93
CA ALA A 79 -13.15 10.08 3.25
C ALA A 79 -12.97 8.75 4.01
N THR A 80 -13.23 7.62 3.37
CA THR A 80 -13.00 6.29 3.94
C THR A 80 -11.51 6.06 4.21
N TRP A 81 -10.62 6.46 3.31
CA TRP A 81 -9.17 6.31 3.52
C TRP A 81 -8.70 7.09 4.76
N ALA A 82 -9.20 8.31 4.95
CA ALA A 82 -8.89 9.12 6.12
C ALA A 82 -9.40 8.47 7.41
N SER A 83 -10.63 7.92 7.40
CA SER A 83 -11.18 7.17 8.55
C SER A 83 -10.36 5.93 8.89
N VAL A 84 -9.98 5.12 7.89
CA VAL A 84 -9.11 3.95 8.09
C VAL A 84 -7.77 4.38 8.68
N ARG A 85 -7.14 5.41 8.11
CA ARG A 85 -5.84 5.90 8.56
C ARG A 85 -5.86 6.43 10.00
N ALA A 86 -6.90 7.19 10.36
CA ALA A 86 -7.09 7.73 11.70
C ALA A 86 -7.35 6.60 12.72
N TRP A 87 -8.17 5.62 12.36
CA TRP A 87 -8.44 4.45 13.20
C TRP A 87 -7.18 3.62 13.46
N LEU A 88 -6.40 3.34 12.41
CA LEU A 88 -5.11 2.65 12.52
C LEU A 88 -4.10 3.39 13.40
N ALA A 89 -4.00 4.72 13.22
CA ALA A 89 -3.10 5.53 14.03
C ALA A 89 -3.48 5.42 15.51
N ALA A 90 -4.75 5.66 15.84
CA ALA A 90 -5.25 5.57 17.22
C ALA A 90 -5.04 4.17 17.82
N LEU A 91 -5.28 3.10 17.06
CA LEU A 91 -5.06 1.73 17.52
C LEU A 91 -3.60 1.42 17.83
N LEU A 92 -2.69 1.86 16.97
CA LEU A 92 -1.28 1.48 17.04
C LEU A 92 -0.48 2.34 18.03
N THR A 93 -1.01 3.50 18.43
CA THR A 93 -0.33 4.45 19.33
C THR A 93 -0.95 4.54 20.71
N ASP A 94 -2.08 3.89 20.97
CA ASP A 94 -2.67 3.76 22.30
C ASP A 94 -2.39 2.37 22.90
N PRO A 95 -1.49 2.26 23.90
CA PRO A 95 -1.18 0.98 24.55
C PRO A 95 -2.39 0.28 25.17
N ALA A 96 -3.43 1.02 25.58
CA ALA A 96 -4.64 0.43 26.14
C ALA A 96 -5.42 -0.41 25.11
N ARG A 97 -5.23 -0.11 23.82
CA ARG A 97 -5.88 -0.79 22.70
C ARG A 97 -5.03 -1.90 22.09
N ALA A 98 -3.84 -2.18 22.64
CA ALA A 98 -2.96 -3.23 22.13
C ALA A 98 -3.64 -4.61 22.10
N GLY A 99 -4.55 -4.88 23.04
CA GLY A 99 -5.34 -6.12 23.08
C GLY A 99 -6.29 -6.31 21.89
N GLU A 100 -6.74 -5.22 21.26
CA GLU A 100 -7.58 -5.24 20.05
C GLU A 100 -6.78 -5.60 18.80
N VAL A 101 -5.47 -5.35 18.80
CA VAL A 101 -4.62 -5.50 17.59
C VAL A 101 -3.83 -6.81 17.61
N ARG A 102 -3.28 -7.19 18.77
CA ARG A 102 -2.40 -8.37 18.92
C ARG A 102 -2.94 -9.67 18.30
N PRO A 103 -4.24 -10.01 18.41
CA PRO A 103 -4.78 -11.23 17.80
C PRO A 103 -4.73 -11.26 16.27
N HIS A 104 -4.57 -10.10 15.62
CA HIS A 104 -4.60 -9.93 14.17
C HIS A 104 -3.22 -9.62 13.58
N LEU A 105 -2.14 -9.78 14.36
CA LEU A 105 -0.78 -9.54 13.89
C LEU A 105 -0.12 -10.84 13.46
N ASP A 106 0.23 -10.92 12.18
CA ASP A 106 1.07 -11.96 11.62
C ASP A 106 2.52 -11.49 11.55
N ALA A 107 3.48 -12.38 11.82
CA ALA A 107 4.88 -12.06 11.61
C ALA A 107 5.20 -12.04 10.10
N LEU A 108 6.02 -11.09 9.63
CA LEU A 108 6.36 -11.00 8.20
C LEU A 108 6.88 -12.30 7.61
N PRO A 109 7.78 -13.06 8.29
CA PRO A 109 8.32 -14.28 7.72
C PRO A 109 7.27 -15.37 7.50
N ASP A 110 6.12 -15.27 8.16
CA ASP A 110 5.07 -16.27 8.16
C ASP A 110 3.95 -15.94 7.14
N VAL A 111 4.14 -14.92 6.31
CA VAL A 111 3.15 -14.50 5.30
C VAL A 111 3.74 -14.38 3.90
N THR A 112 2.88 -14.59 2.90
CA THR A 112 3.20 -14.35 1.48
C THR A 112 2.49 -13.09 1.01
N LEU A 113 3.22 -12.16 0.38
CA LEU A 113 2.63 -10.97 -0.24
C LEU A 113 2.09 -11.28 -1.64
N HIS A 114 0.99 -10.63 -2.00
CA HIS A 114 0.34 -10.75 -3.31
C HIS A 114 0.19 -9.38 -3.98
N LEU A 115 -0.17 -9.39 -5.27
CA LEU A 115 -0.51 -8.16 -5.99
C LEU A 115 -1.66 -7.45 -5.25
N PRO A 116 -1.49 -6.17 -4.86
CA PRO A 116 -2.42 -5.52 -3.95
C PRO A 116 -3.73 -5.10 -4.63
N VAL A 117 -3.73 -4.98 -5.95
CA VAL A 117 -4.88 -4.55 -6.74
C VAL A 117 -5.12 -5.53 -7.89
N ALA A 118 -6.38 -5.76 -8.22
CA ALA A 118 -6.76 -6.30 -9.51
C ALA A 118 -6.57 -5.19 -10.56
N VAL A 119 -5.45 -5.25 -11.28
CA VAL A 119 -5.09 -4.26 -12.30
C VAL A 119 -6.03 -4.41 -13.49
N ALA A 120 -6.85 -3.38 -13.73
CA ALA A 120 -7.69 -3.29 -14.93
C ALA A 120 -6.86 -2.82 -16.13
N ASP A 121 -6.12 -1.73 -15.95
CA ASP A 121 -5.24 -1.14 -16.95
C ASP A 121 -3.95 -0.64 -16.29
N TYR A 122 -2.86 -0.68 -17.04
CA TYR A 122 -1.56 -0.12 -16.67
C TYR A 122 -1.15 0.92 -17.71
N VAL A 123 -0.77 2.10 -17.24
CA VAL A 123 -0.24 3.18 -18.08
C VAL A 123 1.14 3.54 -17.57
N ASP A 124 2.10 3.57 -18.48
CA ASP A 124 3.46 4.00 -18.19
C ASP A 124 3.71 5.38 -18.82
N PHE A 125 4.27 6.29 -18.01
CA PHE A 125 4.51 7.67 -18.41
C PHE A 125 5.99 7.91 -18.68
N TYR A 126 6.27 8.79 -19.63
CA TYR A 126 7.60 9.18 -20.03
C TYR A 126 8.03 10.53 -19.43
N ALA A 127 7.79 10.72 -18.13
CA ALA A 127 7.79 12.03 -17.48
C ALA A 127 9.14 12.48 -16.87
N SER A 128 10.20 11.66 -16.96
CA SER A 128 11.53 12.05 -16.50
C SER A 128 12.32 12.75 -17.60
N GLU A 129 12.60 14.04 -17.42
CA GLU A 129 13.32 14.85 -18.43
C GLU A 129 14.74 14.36 -18.68
N HIS A 130 15.48 14.03 -17.62
CA HIS A 130 16.83 13.50 -17.76
C HIS A 130 16.82 12.17 -18.50
N HIS A 131 15.87 11.28 -18.19
CA HIS A 131 15.69 10.03 -18.90
C HIS A 131 15.38 10.27 -20.38
N ALA A 132 14.38 11.11 -20.66
CA ALA A 132 13.96 11.46 -22.03
C ALA A 132 15.08 12.11 -22.84
N THR A 133 15.85 13.00 -22.22
CA THR A 133 16.99 13.67 -22.85
C THR A 133 18.11 12.69 -23.17
N ASN A 134 18.46 11.81 -22.23
CA ASN A 134 19.53 10.84 -22.42
C ASN A 134 19.20 9.85 -23.54
N VAL A 135 17.98 9.30 -23.53
CA VAL A 135 17.48 8.44 -24.62
C VAL A 135 17.46 9.22 -25.93
N GLY A 136 16.97 10.46 -25.90
CA GLY A 136 16.95 11.36 -27.06
C GLY A 136 18.32 11.57 -27.70
N ARG A 137 19.37 11.80 -26.91
CA ARG A 137 20.75 11.96 -27.40
C ARG A 137 21.30 10.70 -28.06
N ILE A 138 20.91 9.51 -27.59
CA ILE A 138 21.33 8.25 -28.20
C ILE A 138 20.68 8.09 -29.59
N PHE A 139 19.37 8.36 -29.70
CA PHE A 139 18.61 8.14 -30.95
C PHE A 139 18.66 9.31 -31.93
N ARG A 140 18.97 10.53 -31.47
CA ARG A 140 19.06 11.76 -32.26
C ARG A 140 20.33 12.53 -31.88
N PRO A 141 21.53 11.98 -32.15
CA PRO A 141 22.80 12.58 -31.71
C PRO A 141 23.02 13.99 -32.23
N ASP A 142 22.53 14.29 -33.45
CA ASP A 142 22.67 15.60 -34.10
C ASP A 142 21.41 16.48 -33.99
N GLY A 143 20.41 16.06 -33.20
CA GLY A 143 19.10 16.71 -33.13
C GLY A 143 18.73 17.19 -31.72
N ALA A 144 17.57 17.84 -31.62
CA ALA A 144 16.99 18.14 -30.32
C ALA A 144 16.68 16.83 -29.57
N PRO A 145 17.11 16.69 -28.30
CA PRO A 145 16.97 15.43 -27.59
C PRO A 145 15.51 15.14 -27.21
N LEU A 146 14.73 16.17 -26.90
CA LEU A 146 13.30 16.04 -26.62
C LEU A 146 12.47 16.24 -27.88
N THR A 147 11.40 15.45 -28.03
CA THR A 147 10.42 15.67 -29.09
C THR A 147 9.60 16.94 -28.79
N PRO A 148 9.06 17.62 -29.82
CA PRO A 148 8.36 18.90 -29.62
C PRO A 148 7.23 18.83 -28.59
N ASN A 149 6.48 17.73 -28.55
CA ASN A 149 5.34 17.54 -27.66
C ASN A 149 5.71 17.26 -26.19
N TRP A 150 6.95 16.85 -25.88
CA TRP A 150 7.31 16.34 -24.54
C TRP A 150 7.12 17.38 -23.43
N LYS A 151 7.37 18.65 -23.73
CA LYS A 151 7.20 19.77 -22.78
C LYS A 151 5.76 20.28 -22.66
N HIS A 152 4.83 19.75 -23.47
CA HIS A 152 3.47 20.25 -23.57
C HIS A 152 2.41 19.26 -23.06
N LEU A 153 2.74 17.98 -22.96
CA LEU A 153 1.87 16.97 -22.37
C LEU A 153 2.69 15.82 -21.76
N PRO A 154 2.20 15.18 -20.69
CA PRO A 154 2.85 14.00 -20.12
C PRO A 154 2.64 12.81 -21.05
N ILE A 155 3.60 12.58 -21.95
CA ILE A 155 3.53 11.45 -22.90
C ILE A 155 3.48 10.15 -22.11
N GLY A 156 2.64 9.22 -22.52
CA GLY A 156 2.52 7.88 -21.94
C GLY A 156 1.93 6.89 -22.92
N TYR A 157 1.90 5.61 -22.54
CA TYR A 157 1.40 4.51 -23.36
C TYR A 157 0.72 3.43 -22.50
N HIS A 158 -0.17 2.65 -23.12
CA HIS A 158 -0.78 1.48 -22.48
C HIS A 158 0.24 0.36 -22.34
N GLY A 159 0.50 -0.08 -21.11
CA GLY A 159 1.39 -1.19 -20.80
C GLY A 159 0.66 -2.53 -20.74
N ARG A 160 1.41 -3.59 -20.45
CA ARG A 160 0.89 -4.94 -20.16
C ARG A 160 1.47 -5.45 -18.85
#